data_AF-A0A1Q3BZL0-F1
#
_entry.id   AF-A0A1Q3BZL0-F1
#
_cell.length_a   1.000
_cell.length_b   1.000
_cell.length_c   1.000
_cell.angle_alpha   90.00
_cell.angle_beta   90.00
_cell.angle_gamma   90.00
#
_symmetry.space_group_name_H-M   'P 1'
#
loop_
_entity.id
_entity.type
_entity.pdbx_description
1 polymer ?
#
loop_
_entity_poly.entity_id
_entity_poly.type
_entity_poly.pdbx_seq_one_letter_code
_entity_poly.pdbx_strand_id
1 'polypeptide(L)'
;MATKNIISDLNKGEKLTGTNYDIWHKKMTFLLKEQELYEHLTTIMTRPPEGNTAQSCRDLEAFETWSKKNRCARFTLLSCMHDDLIGAYEHCATAKEMWDQLMFDFGGDFCY
;
A
#
# COMPACT_ATOMS: atom_id res chain seq x y z
N MET A 1 5.22 6.53 -18.06
CA MET A 1 6.68 6.54 -17.84
C MET A 1 7.12 7.33 -16.59
N ALA A 2 6.22 7.95 -15.82
CA ALA A 2 6.59 8.72 -14.61
C ALA A 2 6.87 7.87 -13.35
N THR A 3 6.29 6.67 -13.25
CA THR A 3 6.39 5.82 -12.04
C THR A 3 7.82 5.32 -11.75
N LYS A 4 8.63 5.11 -12.80
CA LYS A 4 9.99 4.55 -12.67
C LYS A 4 10.99 5.50 -11.98
N ASN A 5 10.86 6.81 -12.19
CA ASN A 5 11.70 7.79 -11.49
C ASN A 5 11.31 7.93 -10.02
N ILE A 6 10.02 7.89 -9.71
CA ILE A 6 9.52 8.07 -8.34
C ILE A 6 9.97 6.90 -7.44
N ILE A 7 9.96 5.65 -7.93
CA ILE A 7 10.50 4.50 -7.18
C ILE A 7 12.01 4.65 -6.94
N SER A 8 12.72 5.26 -7.89
CA SER A 8 14.16 5.49 -7.77
C SER A 8 14.47 6.61 -6.76
N ASP A 9 13.65 7.67 -6.70
CA ASP A 9 13.72 8.71 -5.68
C ASP A 9 13.30 8.19 -4.29
N LEU A 10 12.31 7.28 -4.23
CA LEU A 10 11.91 6.60 -3.00
C LEU A 10 13.02 5.71 -2.43
N ASN A 11 13.72 4.96 -3.28
CA ASN A 11 14.89 4.18 -2.87
C ASN A 11 16.07 5.06 -2.43
N LYS A 12 16.13 6.32 -2.86
CA LYS A 12 17.10 7.32 -2.39
C LYS A 12 16.62 8.07 -1.14
N GLY A 13 15.33 8.03 -0.84
CA GLY A 13 14.74 8.63 0.34
C GLY A 13 15.11 7.88 1.62
N GLU A 14 14.78 8.47 2.77
CA GLU A 14 14.91 7.79 4.05
C GLU A 14 13.93 6.61 4.10
N LYS A 15 14.48 5.39 4.14
CA LYS A 15 13.70 4.18 4.43
C LYS A 15 13.11 4.26 5.84
N LEU A 16 11.99 3.57 6.05
CA LEU A 16 11.45 3.40 7.39
C LEU A 16 12.42 2.56 8.24
N THR A 17 12.95 3.14 9.31
CA THR A 17 13.81 2.47 10.30
C THR A 17 13.12 2.29 11.65
N GLY A 18 11.87 2.77 11.76
CA GLY A 18 11.03 2.69 12.95
C GLY A 18 11.04 3.96 13.80
N THR A 19 12.18 4.65 13.92
CA THR A 19 12.28 5.90 14.69
C THR A 19 11.83 7.14 13.91
N ASN A 20 11.76 7.04 12.58
CA ASN A 20 11.40 8.12 11.68
C ASN A 20 9.96 8.03 11.15
N TYR A 21 9.09 7.23 11.79
CA TYR A 21 7.76 6.92 11.27
C TYR A 21 6.89 8.15 11.01
N ASP A 22 6.84 9.15 11.90
CA ASP A 22 5.99 10.34 11.69
C ASP A 22 6.33 11.08 10.38
N ILE A 23 7.62 11.31 10.14
CA ILE A 23 8.10 11.98 8.93
C ILE A 23 7.93 11.09 7.70
N TRP A 24 8.27 9.80 7.84
CA TRP A 24 8.14 8.82 6.77
C TRP A 24 6.68 8.66 6.32
N HIS A 25 5.74 8.54 7.27
CA HIS A 25 4.32 8.39 7.02
C HIS A 25 3.75 9.62 6.29
N LYS A 26 4.13 10.83 6.67
CA LYS A 26 3.73 12.07 5.96
C LYS A 26 4.27 12.11 4.53
N LYS A 27 5.56 11.80 4.33
CA LYS A 27 6.18 11.73 2.99
C LYS A 27 5.49 10.68 2.11
N MET A 28 5.28 9.49 2.66
CA MET A 28 4.65 8.38 1.96
C MET A 28 3.19 8.66 1.61
N THR A 29 2.44 9.28 2.53
CA THR A 29 1.06 9.73 2.28
C THR A 29 0.99 10.70 1.10
N PHE A 30 1.88 11.70 1.05
CA PHE A 30 1.93 12.67 -0.04
C PHE A 30 2.22 11.98 -1.38
N LEU A 31 3.22 11.10 -1.40
CA LEU A 31 3.62 10.38 -2.60
C LEU A 31 2.53 9.44 -3.12
N LEU A 32 1.87 8.68 -2.23
CA LEU A 32 0.81 7.78 -2.61
C LEU A 32 -0.43 8.54 -3.10
N LYS A 33 -0.66 9.77 -2.61
CA LYS A 33 -1.68 10.66 -3.17
C LYS A 33 -1.32 11.12 -4.59
N GLU A 34 -0.08 11.52 -4.83
CA GLU A 34 0.38 11.87 -6.19
C GLU A 34 0.29 10.70 -7.18
N GLN A 35 0.41 9.47 -6.69
CA GLN A 35 0.30 8.25 -7.51
C GLN A 35 -1.14 7.71 -7.66
N GLU A 36 -2.13 8.36 -7.05
CA GLU A 36 -3.52 7.86 -6.97
C GLU A 36 -3.60 6.44 -6.35
N LEU A 37 -2.61 6.09 -5.52
CA LEU A 37 -2.52 4.81 -4.82
C LEU A 37 -3.07 4.92 -3.40
N TYR A 38 -3.17 6.13 -2.85
CA TYR A 38 -3.67 6.37 -1.49
C TYR A 38 -5.09 5.80 -1.27
N GLU A 39 -5.97 5.89 -2.27
CA GLU A 39 -7.32 5.31 -2.18
C GLU A 39 -7.30 3.79 -1.98
N HIS A 40 -6.24 3.11 -2.44
CA HIS A 40 -6.07 1.67 -2.29
C HIS A 40 -5.52 1.29 -0.91
N LEU A 41 -5.01 2.26 -0.14
CA LEU A 41 -4.63 2.07 1.27
C LEU A 41 -5.83 2.24 2.20
N THR A 42 -6.88 2.94 1.78
CA THR A 42 -8.06 3.18 2.62
C THR A 42 -9.22 2.27 2.25
N THR A 43 -9.24 1.76 1.02
CA THR A 43 -10.34 0.96 0.48
C THR A 43 -9.89 -0.47 0.20
N ILE A 44 -10.61 -1.44 0.73
CA ILE A 44 -10.49 -2.85 0.32
C ILE A 44 -11.64 -3.17 -0.62
N MET A 45 -11.33 -3.73 -1.78
CA MET A 45 -12.32 -4.33 -2.65
C MET A 45 -12.38 -5.83 -2.35
N THR A 46 -13.58 -6.36 -2.10
CA THR A 46 -13.77 -7.80 -1.93
C THR A 46 -13.91 -8.48 -3.28
N ARG A 47 -13.39 -9.70 -3.40
CA ARG A 47 -13.57 -10.50 -4.61
C ARG A 47 -15.08 -10.69 -4.84
N PRO A 48 -15.62 -10.30 -6.01
CA PRO A 48 -17.02 -10.53 -6.30
C PRO A 48 -17.31 -12.05 -6.35
N PRO A 49 -18.54 -12.47 -6.03
CA PRO A 49 -18.93 -13.87 -6.16
C PRO A 49 -18.79 -14.33 -7.60
N GLU A 50 -18.34 -15.56 -7.79
CA GLU A 50 -18.20 -16.15 -9.13
C GLU A 50 -19.60 -16.32 -9.74
N GLY A 51 -19.90 -15.49 -10.75
CA GLY A 51 -21.16 -15.52 -11.48
C GLY A 51 -20.91 -15.52 -12.99
N ASN A 52 -21.85 -16.10 -13.74
CA ASN A 52 -21.76 -16.17 -15.21
C ASN A 52 -22.54 -15.02 -15.90
N THR A 53 -22.88 -13.97 -15.15
CA THR A 53 -23.62 -12.81 -15.65
C THR A 53 -22.66 -11.76 -16.19
N ALA A 54 -23.12 -10.96 -17.16
CA ALA A 54 -22.34 -9.84 -17.70
C ALA A 54 -21.89 -8.84 -16.60
N GLN A 55 -22.68 -8.70 -15.53
CA GLN A 55 -22.31 -7.89 -14.38
C GLN A 55 -21.16 -8.51 -13.58
N SER A 56 -21.21 -9.82 -13.31
CA SER A 56 -20.12 -10.52 -12.61
C SER A 56 -18.79 -10.45 -13.37
N CYS A 57 -18.83 -10.51 -14.71
CA CYS A 57 -17.62 -10.33 -15.52
C CYS A 57 -17.02 -8.93 -15.36
N ARG A 58 -17.86 -7.89 -15.36
CA ARG A 58 -17.41 -6.49 -15.16
C ARG A 58 -16.88 -6.27 -13.75
N ASP A 59 -17.55 -6.83 -12.75
CA ASP A 59 -17.12 -6.71 -11.35
C ASP A 59 -15.78 -7.42 -11.13
N LEU A 60 -15.57 -8.57 -11.78
CA LEU A 60 -14.30 -9.29 -11.74
C LEU A 60 -13.17 -8.48 -12.41
N GLU A 61 -13.42 -7.89 -13.58
CA GLU A 61 -12.44 -7.04 -14.27
C GLU A 61 -12.06 -5.79 -13.44
N ALA A 62 -13.05 -5.19 -12.77
CA ALA A 62 -12.82 -4.09 -11.82
C ALA A 62 -11.97 -4.55 -10.62
N PHE A 63 -12.29 -5.72 -10.04
CA PHE A 63 -11.51 -6.31 -8.95
C PHE A 63 -10.08 -6.65 -9.37
N GLU A 64 -9.85 -7.20 -10.56
CA GLU A 64 -8.51 -7.49 -11.07
C GLU A 64 -7.70 -6.21 -11.27
N THR A 65 -8.34 -5.16 -11.79
CA THR A 65 -7.71 -3.84 -11.98
C THR A 65 -7.33 -3.23 -10.64
N TRP A 66 -8.23 -3.26 -9.66
CA TRP A 66 -7.96 -2.84 -8.29
C TRP A 66 -6.84 -3.67 -7.65
N SER A 67 -6.86 -5.00 -7.82
CA SER A 67 -5.87 -5.92 -7.25
C SER A 67 -4.46 -5.65 -7.79
N LYS A 68 -4.33 -5.36 -9.09
CA LYS A 68 -3.06 -4.94 -9.70
C LYS A 68 -2.52 -3.66 -9.07
N LYS A 69 -3.38 -2.65 -8.85
CA LYS A 69 -2.99 -1.39 -8.20
C LYS A 69 -2.66 -1.58 -6.72
N ASN A 70 -3.45 -2.36 -5.99
CA ASN A 70 -3.18 -2.73 -4.59
C ASN A 70 -1.82 -3.44 -4.46
N ARG A 71 -1.48 -4.36 -5.38
CA ARG A 71 -0.17 -5.00 -5.40
C ARG A 71 0.97 -4.01 -5.67
N CYS A 72 0.76 -3.03 -6.56
CA CYS A 72 1.71 -1.96 -6.81
C CYS A 72 1.94 -1.11 -5.55
N ALA A 73 0.87 -0.69 -4.87
CA ALA A 73 0.95 0.06 -3.61
C ALA A 73 1.71 -0.74 -2.54
N ARG A 74 1.42 -2.04 -2.39
CA ARG A 74 2.11 -2.91 -1.44
C ARG A 74 3.62 -3.01 -1.75
N PHE A 75 3.98 -3.16 -3.02
CA PHE A 75 5.38 -3.20 -3.43
C PHE A 75 6.10 -1.87 -3.19
N THR A 76 5.43 -0.75 -3.44
CA THR A 76 5.96 0.59 -3.13
C THR A 76 6.21 0.76 -1.64
N LEU A 77 5.25 0.36 -0.78
CA LEU A 77 5.43 0.38 0.67
C LEU A 77 6.65 -0.44 1.09
N LEU A 78 6.75 -1.70 0.65
CA LEU A 78 7.87 -2.60 0.94
C LEU A 78 9.22 -2.03 0.47
N SER A 79 9.27 -1.40 -0.70
CA SER A 79 10.51 -0.82 -1.25
C SER A 79 11.03 0.36 -0.42
N CYS A 80 10.16 1.00 0.37
CA CYS A 80 10.49 2.18 1.17
C CYS A 80 10.74 1.85 2.64
N MET A 81 10.75 0.58 3.01
CA MET A 81 11.07 0.08 4.35
C MET A 81 12.51 -0.43 4.37
N HIS A 82 13.09 -0.47 5.56
CA HIS A 82 14.34 -1.20 5.76
C HIS A 82 14.13 -2.70 5.52
N ASP A 83 15.14 -3.38 5.00
CA ASP A 83 15.03 -4.78 4.57
C ASP A 83 14.65 -5.71 5.75
N ASP A 84 15.04 -5.35 6.98
CA ASP A 84 14.66 -6.06 8.21
C ASP A 84 13.15 -6.00 8.49
N LEU A 85 12.45 -4.96 8.04
CA LEU A 85 11.01 -4.80 8.19
C LEU A 85 10.23 -5.47 7.07
N ILE A 86 10.83 -5.66 5.89
CA ILE A 86 10.16 -6.27 4.73
C ILE A 86 9.60 -7.65 5.10
N GLY A 87 10.38 -8.46 5.82
CA GLY A 87 9.94 -9.78 6.25
C GLY A 87 8.73 -9.75 7.19
N ALA A 88 8.58 -8.73 8.03
CA ALA A 88 7.45 -8.61 8.94
C ALA A 88 6.14 -8.24 8.22
N TYR A 89 6.23 -7.38 7.20
CA TYR A 89 5.06 -6.85 6.49
C TYR A 89 4.72 -7.60 5.20
N GLU A 90 5.60 -8.46 4.67
CA GLU A 90 5.35 -9.23 3.45
C GLU A 90 4.06 -10.10 3.53
N HIS A 91 3.72 -10.53 4.74
CA HIS A 91 2.55 -11.37 5.02
C HIS A 91 1.21 -10.64 4.86
N CYS A 92 1.18 -9.31 4.84
CA CYS A 92 -0.06 -8.55 4.71
C CYS A 92 -0.73 -8.80 3.34
N ALA A 93 -2.02 -9.17 3.37
CA ALA A 93 -2.75 -9.53 2.16
C ALA A 93 -3.01 -8.30 1.28
N THR A 94 -3.25 -7.14 1.90
CA THR A 94 -3.57 -5.89 1.20
C THR A 94 -2.62 -4.76 1.57
N ALA A 95 -2.51 -3.75 0.69
CA ALA A 95 -1.75 -2.54 0.98
C ALA A 95 -2.37 -1.75 2.14
N LYS A 96 -3.71 -1.77 2.27
CA LYS A 96 -4.42 -1.24 3.43
C LYS A 96 -3.98 -1.90 4.73
N GLU A 97 -4.00 -3.23 4.78
CA GLU A 97 -3.63 -3.98 5.98
C GLU A 97 -2.18 -3.67 6.39
N MET A 98 -1.27 -3.62 5.43
CA MET A 98 0.11 -3.20 5.66
C MET A 98 0.18 -1.76 6.22
N TRP A 99 -0.61 -0.84 5.66
CA TRP A 99 -0.65 0.56 6.09
C TRP A 99 -1.23 0.74 7.50
N ASP A 100 -2.33 0.04 7.80
CA ASP A 100 -2.94 0.02 9.13
C ASP A 100 -1.98 -0.57 10.17
N GLN A 101 -1.28 -1.66 9.81
CA GLN A 101 -0.34 -2.33 10.69
C GLN A 101 0.88 -1.45 10.99
N LEU A 102 1.41 -0.74 9.99
CA LEU A 102 2.45 0.26 10.19
C LEU A 102 2.00 1.39 11.12
N MET A 103 0.75 1.83 10.98
CA MET A 103 0.15 2.83 11.85
C MET A 103 -0.04 2.31 13.28
N PHE A 104 -0.37 1.03 13.44
CA PHE A 104 -0.47 0.40 14.74
C PHE A 104 0.90 0.22 15.40
N ASP A 105 1.88 -0.31 14.68
CA ASP A 105 3.21 -0.64 15.21
C ASP A 105 4.04 0.62 15.53
N PHE A 106 3.94 1.66 14.69
CA PHE A 106 4.79 2.85 14.78
C PHE A 106 4.04 4.18 14.98
N GLY A 107 2.73 4.21 14.72
CA GLY A 107 1.92 5.44 14.82
C GLY A 107 1.61 5.89 16.24
N GLY A 108 2.01 5.09 17.23
CA GLY A 108 1.81 5.39 18.64
C GLY A 108 0.39 5.08 19.07
N ASP A 109 0.26 3.97 19.78
CA ASP A 109 -0.77 3.65 20.78
C ASP A 109 -1.95 4.64 20.85
N PHE A 110 -2.99 4.44 20.05
CA PHE A 110 -4.33 4.90 20.42
C PHE A 110 -4.88 3.93 21.48
N CYS A 111 -4.24 3.92 22.65
CA CYS A 111 -4.89 3.49 23.87
C CYS A 111 -5.86 4.60 24.28
N TYR A 112 -7.16 4.38 24.08
CA TYR A 112 -8.22 4.79 25.02
C TYR A 112 -9.49 3.95 24.82
#